data_AF-A0A7C3TDA4-F1
#
_entry.id   AF-A0A7C3TDA4-F1
#
_cell.length_a   1.000
_cell.length_b   1.000
_cell.length_c   1.000
_cell.angle_alpha   90.00
_cell.angle_beta   90.00
_cell.angle_gamma   90.00
#
_symmetry.space_group_name_H-M   'P 1'
#
loop_
_entity.id
_entity.type
_entity.pdbx_description
1 polymer ?
#
loop_
_entity_poly.entity_id
_entity_poly.type
_entity_poly.pdbx_seq_one_letter_code
_entity_poly.pdbx_strand_id
1 'polypeptide(L)'
;MQIPVHSKRIKAGEDRSYTVMSPAKVKNDQGKFRLVTMEEKGKLLAFATNMNISPKRSFRKRQSMGTSYRMVRKFLAKTTSKIYSIRLLYSYLAILI
;
A
#
# COMPACT_ATOMS: atom_id res chain seq x y z
N MET A 1 -2.60 -3.52 -16.49
CA MET A 1 -1.20 -3.34 -16.06
C MET A 1 -0.47 -4.66 -16.27
N GLN A 2 0.41 -4.76 -17.25
CA GLN A 2 1.25 -5.94 -17.47
C GLN A 2 2.40 -5.88 -16.45
N ILE A 3 2.36 -6.77 -15.46
CA ILE A 3 3.48 -6.96 -14.54
C ILE A 3 4.58 -7.63 -15.38
N PRO A 4 5.82 -7.10 -15.45
CA PRO A 4 6.88 -7.73 -16.21
C PRO A 4 7.09 -9.16 -15.70
N VAL A 5 6.92 -10.14 -16.60
CA VAL A 5 7.15 -11.55 -16.31
C VAL A 5 8.66 -11.75 -16.22
N HIS A 6 9.19 -11.75 -15.00
CA HIS A 6 10.62 -11.96 -14.79
C HIS A 6 11.00 -13.41 -15.06
N SER A 7 11.93 -13.61 -15.98
CA SER A 7 12.63 -14.88 -16.21
C SER A 7 13.60 -15.25 -15.06
N LYS A 8 13.88 -14.31 -14.14
CA LYS A 8 14.71 -14.54 -12.94
C LYS A 8 13.83 -14.58 -11.69
N ARG A 9 14.05 -15.61 -10.85
CA ARG A 9 13.44 -15.72 -9.52
C ARG A 9 13.76 -14.47 -8.70
N ILE A 10 12.71 -13.73 -8.32
CA ILE A 10 12.81 -12.57 -7.44
C ILE A 10 13.32 -13.03 -6.08
N LYS A 11 14.39 -12.43 -5.58
CA LYS A 11 14.99 -12.74 -4.27
C LYS A 11 14.56 -11.73 -3.21
N ALA A 12 14.56 -12.13 -1.95
CA ALA A 12 14.31 -11.21 -0.83
C ALA A 12 15.37 -10.10 -0.77
N GLY A 13 14.93 -8.87 -0.50
CA GLY A 13 15.82 -7.70 -0.40
C GLY A 13 16.22 -7.10 -1.75
N GLU A 14 15.65 -7.56 -2.88
CA GLU A 14 15.85 -6.89 -4.15
C GLU A 14 15.13 -5.53 -4.17
N ASP A 15 15.86 -4.53 -4.61
CA ASP A 15 15.41 -3.17 -4.82
C ASP A 15 15.86 -2.71 -6.20
N ARG A 16 14.92 -2.62 -7.14
CA ARG A 16 15.22 -2.33 -8.55
C ARG A 16 14.26 -1.32 -9.13
N SER A 17 14.79 -0.35 -9.87
CA SER A 17 13.99 0.55 -10.70
C SER A 17 13.62 -0.11 -12.02
N TYR A 18 12.33 -0.09 -12.36
CA TYR A 18 11.77 -0.49 -13.64
C TYR A 18 11.23 0.73 -14.36
N THR A 19 11.41 0.73 -15.67
CA THR A 19 10.79 1.70 -16.57
C THR A 19 9.72 0.96 -17.35
N VAL A 20 8.46 1.39 -17.23
CA VAL A 20 7.39 0.88 -18.10
C VAL A 20 7.56 1.54 -19.46
N MET A 21 7.96 0.75 -20.45
CA MET A 21 7.95 1.20 -21.84
C MET A 21 6.53 1.06 -22.36
N SER A 22 5.86 2.19 -22.62
CA SER A 22 4.62 2.22 -23.38
C SER A 22 4.94 2.70 -24.79
N PRO A 23 4.57 1.97 -25.86
CA PRO A 23 4.81 2.40 -27.24
C PRO A 23 4.09 3.71 -27.59
N ALA A 24 3.04 4.06 -26.85
CA ALA A 24 2.28 5.30 -27.03
C ALA A 24 2.93 6.56 -26.39
N LYS A 25 4.03 6.41 -25.62
CA LYS A 25 4.66 7.53 -24.90
C LYS A 25 6.10 7.78 -25.38
N VAL A 26 6.44 9.05 -25.57
CA VAL A 26 7.81 9.52 -25.88
C VAL A 26 8.77 9.06 -24.76
N LYS A 27 10.04 8.74 -25.10
CA LYS A 27 11.04 8.16 -24.17
C LYS A 27 11.13 8.86 -22.79
N ASN A 28 10.91 10.17 -22.71
CA ASN A 28 10.97 10.94 -21.46
C ASN A 28 9.69 10.88 -20.60
N ASP A 29 8.57 10.41 -21.14
CA ASP A 29 7.29 10.31 -20.42
C ASP A 29 6.98 8.86 -19.96
N GLN A 30 7.98 7.97 -20.04
CA GLN A 30 7.85 6.61 -19.56
C GLN A 30 7.81 6.57 -18.04
N GLY A 31 6.79 5.92 -17.48
CA GLY A 31 6.61 5.80 -16.05
C GLY A 31 7.69 4.93 -15.41
N LYS A 32 8.50 5.52 -14.52
CA LYS A 32 9.49 4.80 -13.70
C LYS A 32 8.87 4.40 -12.37
N PHE A 33 9.03 3.14 -11.98
CA PHE A 33 8.62 2.63 -10.67
C PHE A 33 9.70 1.73 -10.07
N ARG A 34 9.85 1.75 -8.76
CA ARG A 34 10.81 0.93 -8.01
C ARG A 34 10.09 -0.29 -7.47
N LEU A 35 10.52 -1.49 -7.83
CA LEU A 35 10.06 -2.73 -7.21
C LEU A 35 10.96 -3.03 -6.02
N VAL A 36 10.32 -3.18 -4.88
CA VAL A 36 10.96 -3.51 -3.61
C VAL A 36 10.41 -4.85 -3.15
N THR A 37 11.31 -5.75 -2.77
CA THR A 37 10.96 -7.07 -2.26
C THR A 37 11.50 -7.25 -0.85
N MET A 38 10.70 -7.85 0.00
CA MET A 38 11.04 -8.09 1.40
C MET A 38 10.50 -9.44 1.81
N GLU A 39 11.26 -10.16 2.63
CA GLU A 39 10.77 -11.35 3.29
C GLU A 39 10.23 -10.97 4.67
N GLU A 40 8.99 -11.34 4.95
CA GLU A 40 8.38 -11.17 6.26
C GLU A 40 7.65 -12.46 6.65
N LYS A 41 7.99 -13.02 7.81
CA LYS A 41 7.39 -14.26 8.35
C LYS A 41 7.38 -15.42 7.35
N GLY A 42 8.47 -15.61 6.61
CA GLY A 42 8.63 -16.68 5.61
C GLY A 42 7.83 -16.46 4.31
N LYS A 43 7.26 -15.25 4.11
CA LYS A 43 6.56 -14.88 2.87
C LYS A 43 7.35 -13.81 2.14
N LEU A 44 7.61 -14.05 0.85
CA LEU A 44 8.17 -13.04 -0.05
C LEU A 44 7.07 -12.05 -0.45
N LEU A 45 7.26 -10.79 -0.08
CA LEU A 45 6.36 -9.70 -0.38
C LEU A 45 7.03 -8.77 -1.39
N ALA A 46 6.35 -8.48 -2.49
CA ALA A 46 6.82 -7.57 -3.53
C ALA A 46 5.88 -6.36 -3.66
N PHE A 47 6.45 -5.17 -3.77
CA PHE A 47 5.70 -3.91 -3.88
C PHE A 47 6.33 -2.99 -4.91
N ALA A 48 5.50 -2.37 -5.74
CA ALA A 48 5.91 -1.25 -6.57
C ALA A 48 5.73 0.07 -5.78
N THR A 49 6.75 0.91 -5.79
CA THR A 49 6.74 2.23 -5.15
C THR A 49 7.50 3.24 -6.01
N ASN A 50 7.05 4.49 -6.03
CA ASN A 50 7.82 5.59 -6.64
C ASN A 50 8.54 6.41 -5.57
N MET A 51 8.49 5.97 -4.31
CA MET A 51 9.06 6.71 -3.18
C MET A 51 10.57 6.47 -3.09
N ASN A 52 11.33 7.54 -2.92
CA ASN A 52 12.75 7.48 -2.61
C ASN A 52 12.97 7.29 -1.09
N ILE A 53 12.43 6.20 -0.55
CA ILE A 53 12.50 5.86 0.88
C ILE A 53 13.05 4.44 1.00
N SER A 54 13.72 4.11 2.12
CA SER A 54 14.21 2.75 2.35
C SER A 54 13.09 1.71 2.30
N PRO A 55 13.35 0.50 1.75
CA PRO A 55 12.39 -0.62 1.68
C PRO A 55 11.64 -0.91 2.98
N LYS A 56 12.37 -0.91 4.11
CA LYS A 56 11.79 -1.18 5.43
C LYS A 56 10.81 -0.09 5.87
N ARG A 57 11.10 1.17 5.56
CA ARG A 57 10.27 2.32 5.93
C ARG A 57 9.07 2.46 5.01
N SER A 58 9.20 2.16 3.71
CA SER A 58 8.06 2.09 2.80
C SER A 58 7.09 0.97 3.18
N PHE A 59 7.62 -0.20 3.57
CA PHE A 59 6.80 -1.31 4.06
C PHE A 59 6.02 -0.95 5.33
N ARG A 60 6.70 -0.43 6.36
CA ARG A 60 6.05 0.03 7.60
C ARG A 60 4.97 1.09 7.34
N LYS A 61 5.25 2.05 6.46
CA LYS A 61 4.28 3.10 6.11
C LYS A 61 3.06 2.50 5.41
N ARG A 62 3.25 1.54 4.50
CA ARG A 62 2.16 0.83 3.82
C ARG A 62 1.32 0.01 4.80
N GLN A 63 1.97 -0.69 5.72
CA GLN A 63 1.27 -1.44 6.77
C GLN A 63 0.47 -0.51 7.67
N SER A 64 1.06 0.60 8.12
CA SER A 64 0.41 1.64 8.92
C SER A 64 -0.81 2.25 8.20
N MET A 65 -0.69 2.57 6.91
CA MET A 65 -1.83 3.01 6.09
C MET A 65 -2.95 1.95 6.06
N GLY A 66 -2.59 0.69 5.80
CA GLY A 66 -3.55 -0.41 5.81
C GLY A 66 -4.27 -0.58 7.15
N THR A 67 -3.55 -0.44 8.26
CA THR A 67 -4.15 -0.47 9.61
C THR A 67 -5.06 0.73 9.86
N SER A 68 -4.65 1.94 9.46
CA SER A 68 -5.47 3.13 9.62
C SER A 68 -6.78 3.02 8.83
N TYR A 69 -6.75 2.55 7.58
CA TYR A 69 -7.97 2.31 6.81
C TYR A 69 -8.88 1.25 7.45
N ARG A 70 -8.32 0.19 8.06
CA ARG A 70 -9.12 -0.80 8.80
C ARG A 70 -9.78 -0.17 10.02
N MET A 71 -9.07 0.69 10.76
CA MET A 71 -9.62 1.42 11.91
C MET A 71 -10.75 2.35 11.47
N VAL A 72 -10.54 3.14 10.42
CA VAL A 72 -11.58 4.02 9.85
C VAL A 72 -12.81 3.22 9.42
N ARG A 73 -12.63 2.08 8.74
CA ARG A 73 -13.76 1.21 8.36
C ARG A 73 -14.51 0.64 9.57
N LYS A 74 -13.79 0.20 10.61
CA LYS A 74 -14.41 -0.27 11.86
C LYS A 74 -15.20 0.84 12.55
N PHE A 75 -14.63 2.04 12.60
CA PHE A 75 -15.29 3.21 13.17
C PHE A 75 -16.57 3.56 12.38
N LEU A 76 -16.47 3.62 11.05
CA LEU A 76 -17.60 3.88 10.17
C LEU A 76 -18.72 2.83 10.30
N ALA A 77 -18.36 1.56 10.47
CA ALA A 77 -19.35 0.50 10.71
C ALA A 77 -20.09 0.69 12.05
N LYS A 78 -19.46 1.31 13.05
CA LYS A 78 -20.09 1.61 14.34
C LYS A 78 -20.98 2.85 14.27
N THR A 79 -20.57 3.89 13.55
CA THR A 79 -21.40 5.09 13.32
C THR A 79 -22.58 4.83 12.37
N THR A 80 -22.54 3.77 11.58
CA THR A 80 -23.68 3.35 10.71
C THR A 80 -24.48 2.18 11.28
N SER A 81 -24.24 1.79 12.53
CA SER A 81 -24.96 0.71 13.21
C SER A 81 -26.47 0.97 13.27
N LYS A 82 -27.28 -0.09 13.17
CA LYS A 82 -28.74 -0.04 13.36
C LYS A 82 -29.13 0.30 14.80
N ILE A 83 -28.24 0.02 15.76
CA ILE A 83 -28.47 0.29 17.19
C ILE A 83 -28.16 1.77 17.44
N TYR A 84 -29.20 2.55 17.74
CA TYR A 84 -29.13 4.00 17.90
C TYR A 84 -28.12 4.45 18.97
N SER A 85 -28.11 3.79 20.13
CA SER A 85 -27.20 4.13 21.24
C SER A 85 -25.72 3.98 20.86
N ILE A 86 -25.37 2.92 20.12
CA ILE A 86 -24.01 2.68 19.63
C ILE A 86 -23.62 3.74 18.61
N ARG A 87 -24.52 4.06 17.67
CA ARG A 87 -24.26 5.11 16.68
C ARG A 87 -24.01 6.45 17.35
N LEU A 88 -24.88 6.83 18.29
CA LEU A 88 -24.78 8.09 19.02
C LEU A 88 -23.45 8.21 19.78
N LEU A 89 -23.06 7.15 20.51
CA LEU A 89 -21.80 7.10 21.25
C LEU A 89 -20.59 7.33 20.34
N TYR A 90 -20.52 6.59 19.22
CA TYR A 90 -19.39 6.70 18.30
C TYR A 90 -19.40 8.04 17.54
N SER A 91 -20.56 8.62 17.26
CA SER A 91 -20.65 9.97 16.68
C SER A 91 -20.11 11.05 17.63
N TYR A 92 -20.44 10.98 18.93
CA TYR A 92 -19.84 11.90 19.92
C TYR A 92 -18.33 11.73 20.03
N LEU A 93 -17.87 10.48 19.99
CA LEU A 93 -16.44 10.15 20.02
C LEU A 93 -15.67 10.71 18.81
N ALA A 94 -16.34 10.86 17.65
CA ALA A 94 -15.77 11.53 16.47
C ALA A 94 -15.66 13.05 16.61
N ILE A 95 -16.57 13.69 17.36
CA ILE A 95 -16.60 15.16 17.51
C ILE A 95 -15.55 15.62 18.54
N LEU A 96 -15.22 14.77 19.50
CA LEU A 96 -14.33 15.09 20.62
C LEU A 96 -12.83 14.91 20.30
N ILE A 97 -12.51 14.27 19.17
CA ILE A 97 -11.14 14.02 18.67
C ILE A 97 -10.84 15.02 17.56
#